data_AF-A0A3D5Y4H0-F1
#
_entry.id   AF-A0A3D5Y4H0-F1
#
_cell.length_a   1.000
_cell.length_b   1.000
_cell.length_c   1.000
_cell.angle_alpha   90.00
_cell.angle_beta   90.00
_cell.angle_gamma   90.00
#
_symmetry.space_group_name_H-M   'P 1'
#
loop_
_entity.id
_entity.type
_entity.pdbx_description
1 polymer ?
#
loop_
_entity_poly.entity_id
_entity_poly.type
_entity_poly.pdbx_seq_one_letter_code
_entity_poly.pdbx_strand_id
1 'polypeptide(L)'
;MNSPGIWALIPAAGSGTRFGSQRPKQYHFIKGKPVLAHTLERIAQVKAIRGIAVGLSVEDANWEVLEKPSTENLWTYTGGATRAETVRRGLDSLGAKAAACDWVLVHDAVRPCIQPADVQRLINEVAFSPEGGLLGIPVRDTIKRETGQG
;
A
#
# COMPACT_ATOMS: atom_id res chain seq x y z
N MET A 1 3.92 -7.25 28.25
CA MET A 1 3.91 -7.84 26.91
C MET A 1 3.87 -6.70 25.91
N ASN A 2 4.82 -6.61 24.97
CA ASN A 2 4.77 -5.57 23.95
C ASN A 2 3.56 -5.79 23.04
N SER A 3 2.85 -4.72 22.71
CA SER A 3 1.79 -4.76 21.69
C SER A 3 2.37 -5.26 20.35
N PRO A 4 1.59 -6.03 19.57
CA PRO A 4 2.04 -6.48 18.26
C PRO A 4 2.43 -5.31 17.36
N GLY A 5 3.42 -5.51 16.51
CA GLY A 5 3.85 -4.53 15.52
C GLY A 5 2.89 -4.41 14.37
N ILE A 6 3.02 -3.32 13.63
CA ILE A 6 2.29 -3.12 12.37
C ILE A 6 3.31 -2.80 11.28
N TRP A 7 3.25 -3.54 10.18
CA TRP A 7 4.09 -3.37 9.01
C TRP A 7 3.23 -2.95 7.83
N ALA A 8 3.65 -1.92 7.08
CA ALA A 8 2.94 -1.50 5.88
C ALA A 8 3.49 -2.22 4.64
N LEU A 9 2.58 -2.66 3.78
CA LEU A 9 2.89 -3.28 2.50
C LEU A 9 2.26 -2.50 1.35
N ILE A 10 3.09 -1.94 0.48
CA ILE A 10 2.68 -1.05 -0.60
C ILE A 10 2.96 -1.74 -1.95
N PRO A 11 2.00 -2.50 -2.51
CA PRO A 11 2.14 -3.08 -3.84
C PRO A 11 2.14 -1.99 -4.91
N ALA A 12 3.27 -1.81 -5.58
CA ALA A 12 3.54 -0.79 -6.60
C ALA A 12 4.15 -1.36 -7.90
N ALA A 13 4.11 -2.68 -8.10
CA ALA A 13 4.72 -3.36 -9.26
C ALA A 13 3.88 -3.29 -10.54
N GLY A 14 2.65 -2.77 -10.46
CA GLY A 14 1.75 -2.69 -11.61
C GLY A 14 2.16 -1.60 -12.60
N SER A 15 2.09 -1.91 -13.89
CA SER A 15 2.35 -0.98 -14.99
C SER A 15 1.22 0.04 -15.22
N GLY A 16 0.00 -0.25 -14.74
CA GLY A 16 -1.13 0.66 -14.87
C GLY A 16 -1.67 0.76 -16.30
N THR A 17 -1.68 -0.32 -17.07
CA THR A 17 -2.11 -0.36 -18.49
C THR A 17 -3.41 0.37 -18.82
N ARG A 18 -4.43 0.31 -17.94
CA ARG A 18 -5.71 1.04 -18.12
C ARG A 18 -5.60 2.57 -18.02
N PHE A 19 -4.51 3.07 -17.42
CA PHE A 19 -4.24 4.49 -17.26
C PHE A 19 -3.68 5.12 -18.56
N GLY A 20 -3.25 4.30 -19.54
CA GLY A 20 -2.96 4.75 -20.89
C GLY A 20 -1.69 5.60 -21.06
N SER A 21 -0.75 5.58 -20.11
CA SER A 21 0.51 6.33 -20.20
C SER A 21 1.74 5.42 -20.28
N GLN A 22 2.80 5.91 -20.93
CA GLN A 22 4.09 5.20 -20.98
C GLN A 22 4.78 5.11 -19.61
N ARG A 23 4.56 6.08 -18.72
CA ARG A 23 5.07 6.07 -17.34
C ARG A 23 4.11 5.29 -16.43
N PRO A 24 4.57 4.43 -15.51
CA PRO A 24 3.70 3.78 -14.55
C PRO A 24 2.91 4.79 -13.70
N LYS A 25 1.62 4.54 -13.49
CA LYS A 25 0.66 5.47 -12.85
C LYS A 25 1.13 6.03 -11.49
N GLN A 26 1.83 5.22 -10.70
CA GLN A 26 2.34 5.59 -9.38
C GLN A 26 3.44 6.67 -9.41
N TYR A 27 4.06 6.91 -10.58
CA TYR A 27 5.07 7.96 -10.77
C TYR A 27 4.54 9.22 -11.46
N HIS A 28 3.23 9.31 -11.70
CA HIS A 28 2.62 10.56 -12.18
C HIS A 28 2.60 11.61 -11.08
N PHE A 29 2.68 12.87 -11.49
CA PHE A 29 2.81 13.99 -10.57
C PHE A 29 1.45 14.54 -10.20
N ILE A 30 1.22 14.74 -8.91
CA ILE A 30 0.11 15.54 -8.37
C ILE A 30 0.75 16.63 -7.52
N LYS A 31 0.44 17.90 -7.82
CA LYS A 31 1.00 19.07 -7.12
C LYS A 31 2.53 19.00 -6.96
N GLY A 32 3.24 18.65 -8.03
CA GLY A 32 4.71 18.64 -8.07
C GLY A 32 5.39 17.42 -7.46
N LYS A 33 4.64 16.40 -7.00
CA LYS A 33 5.22 15.19 -6.39
C LYS A 33 4.58 13.90 -6.95
N PRO A 34 5.36 12.83 -7.16
CA PRO A 34 4.81 11.55 -7.61
C PRO A 34 3.73 11.00 -6.68
N VAL A 35 2.70 10.34 -7.24
CA VAL A 35 1.60 9.74 -6.46
C VAL A 35 2.11 8.80 -5.37
N LEU A 36 3.12 7.97 -5.68
CA LEU A 36 3.72 7.05 -4.71
C LEU A 36 4.34 7.79 -3.53
N ALA A 37 5.02 8.92 -3.75
CA ALA A 37 5.62 9.70 -2.68
C ALA A 37 4.55 10.28 -1.74
N HIS A 38 3.44 10.80 -2.27
CA HIS A 38 2.30 11.21 -1.43
C HIS A 38 1.78 10.06 -0.58
N THR A 39 1.60 8.87 -1.17
CA THR A 39 1.14 7.69 -0.43
C THR A 39 2.12 7.32 0.69
N LEU A 40 3.42 7.23 0.40
CA LEU A 40 4.45 6.87 1.38
C LEU A 40 4.52 7.89 2.53
N GLU A 41 4.42 9.18 2.24
CA GLU A 41 4.41 10.24 3.26
C GLU A 41 3.23 10.11 4.22
N ARG A 42 2.03 9.82 3.71
CA ARG A 42 0.85 9.63 4.55
C ARG A 42 0.96 8.38 5.43
N ILE A 43 1.48 7.28 4.88
CA ILE A 43 1.69 6.05 5.64
C ILE A 43 2.79 6.24 6.70
N ALA A 44 3.89 6.90 6.36
CA ALA A 44 4.99 7.18 7.29
C ALA A 44 4.59 8.08 8.47
N GLN A 45 3.52 8.87 8.34
CA GLN A 45 2.97 9.69 9.44
C GLN A 45 2.24 8.88 10.51
N VAL A 46 1.92 7.61 10.25
CA VAL A 46 1.23 6.73 11.21
C VAL A 46 2.27 6.10 12.14
N LYS A 47 2.41 6.66 13.36
CA LYS A 47 3.45 6.28 14.34
C LYS A 47 3.46 4.80 14.73
N ALA A 48 2.33 4.10 14.61
CA ALA A 48 2.23 2.68 14.95
C ALA A 48 2.92 1.76 13.91
N ILE A 49 3.22 2.26 12.71
CA ILE A 49 3.84 1.50 11.63
C ILE A 49 5.36 1.43 11.86
N ARG A 50 5.88 0.20 12.03
CA ARG A 50 7.30 -0.08 12.29
C ARG A 50 8.18 -0.01 11.04
N GLY A 51 7.60 -0.16 9.86
CA GLY A 51 8.32 -0.16 8.60
C GLY A 51 7.39 -0.32 7.40
N ILE A 52 7.91 0.02 6.22
CA ILE A 52 7.18 0.05 4.97
C ILE A 52 7.95 -0.79 3.93
N ALA A 53 7.29 -1.81 3.39
CA ALA A 53 7.79 -2.60 2.28
C ALA A 53 7.10 -2.18 0.98
N VAL A 54 7.87 -1.84 -0.05
CA VAL A 54 7.34 -1.41 -1.35
C VAL A 54 7.64 -2.46 -2.42
N GLY A 55 6.59 -3.04 -3.00
CA GLY A 55 6.74 -4.05 -4.05
C GLY A 55 6.84 -3.38 -5.42
N LEU A 56 7.99 -3.51 -6.09
CA LEU A 56 8.25 -2.87 -7.39
C LEU A 56 8.37 -3.90 -8.52
N SER A 57 8.21 -3.48 -9.77
CA SER A 57 8.57 -4.35 -10.90
C SER A 57 10.08 -4.46 -10.98
N VAL A 58 10.61 -5.56 -11.54
CA VAL A 58 12.06 -5.75 -11.68
C VAL A 58 12.68 -4.72 -12.65
N GLU A 59 11.87 -4.17 -13.55
CA GLU A 59 12.23 -3.10 -14.49
C GLU A 59 11.97 -1.68 -13.95
N ASP A 60 11.64 -1.53 -12.65
CA ASP A 60 11.38 -0.21 -12.09
C ASP A 60 12.66 0.65 -12.05
N ALA A 61 12.72 1.64 -12.93
CA ALA A 61 13.83 2.60 -13.01
C ALA A 61 13.57 3.92 -12.26
N ASN A 62 12.39 4.11 -11.66
CA ASN A 62 11.98 5.40 -11.10
C ASN A 62 12.12 5.45 -9.57
N TRP A 63 12.23 4.29 -8.92
CA TRP A 63 12.37 4.21 -7.46
C TRP A 63 13.57 5.00 -6.94
N GLU A 64 14.76 4.84 -7.52
CA GLU A 64 15.99 5.46 -6.99
C GLU A 64 15.93 6.99 -6.97
N VAL A 65 15.25 7.60 -7.96
CA VAL A 65 15.12 9.06 -8.06
C VAL A 65 13.88 9.61 -7.33
N LEU A 66 13.05 8.74 -6.75
CA LEU A 66 11.89 9.15 -5.99
C LEU A 66 12.33 9.72 -4.63
N GLU A 67 11.94 10.96 -4.33
CA GLU A 67 12.04 11.50 -2.97
C GLU A 67 11.15 10.70 -2.01
N LYS A 68 11.76 10.13 -0.97
CA LYS A 68 11.12 9.24 0.00
C LYS A 68 10.92 9.97 1.33
N PRO A 69 9.90 9.61 2.12
CA PRO A 69 9.82 10.07 3.50
C PRO A 69 11.04 9.58 4.29
N SER A 70 11.51 10.39 5.24
CA SER A 70 12.51 9.96 6.20
C SER A 70 11.87 8.96 7.16
N THR A 71 12.18 7.68 6.99
CA THR A 71 11.78 6.60 7.88
C THR A 71 12.93 5.60 7.98
N GLU A 72 13.17 5.10 9.19
CA GLU A 72 14.31 4.22 9.47
C GLU A 72 14.17 2.84 8.81
N ASN A 73 12.97 2.48 8.35
CA ASN A 73 12.67 1.11 7.91
C ASN A 73 11.78 1.09 6.66
N LEU A 74 12.32 1.64 5.57
CA LEU A 74 11.74 1.58 4.23
C LEU A 74 12.63 0.72 3.33
N TRP A 75 12.05 -0.32 2.72
CA TRP A 75 12.76 -1.18 1.78
C TRP A 75 11.87 -1.60 0.62
N THR A 76 12.50 -2.16 -0.40
CA THR A 76 11.82 -2.67 -1.60
C THR A 76 11.94 -4.18 -1.71
N TYR A 77 11.02 -4.78 -2.45
CA TYR A 77 11.09 -6.17 -2.87
C TYR A 77 10.53 -6.32 -4.29
N THR A 78 10.89 -7.40 -4.97
CA THR A 78 10.41 -7.67 -6.32
C THR A 78 8.96 -8.17 -6.29
N GLY A 79 8.06 -7.39 -6.88
CA GLY A 79 6.65 -7.73 -7.05
C GLY A 79 6.41 -8.86 -8.06
N GLY A 80 5.14 -9.20 -8.25
CA GLY A 80 4.69 -10.26 -9.16
C GLY A 80 3.88 -9.73 -10.34
N ALA A 81 3.44 -10.63 -11.22
CA ALA A 81 2.65 -10.30 -12.41
C ALA A 81 1.26 -9.74 -12.05
N THR A 82 0.76 -10.07 -10.87
CA THR A 82 -0.53 -9.56 -10.35
C THR A 82 -0.34 -8.79 -9.05
N ARG A 83 -1.35 -7.98 -8.69
CA ARG A 83 -1.42 -7.33 -7.37
C ARG A 83 -1.36 -8.36 -6.25
N ALA A 84 -2.11 -9.45 -6.36
CA ALA A 84 -2.15 -10.51 -5.35
C ALA A 84 -0.78 -11.18 -5.18
N GLU A 85 -0.10 -11.47 -6.29
CA GLU A 85 1.26 -12.04 -6.25
C GLU A 85 2.27 -11.05 -5.64
N THR A 86 2.16 -9.76 -5.95
CA THR A 86 2.98 -8.71 -5.33
C THR A 86 2.75 -8.63 -3.83
N VAL A 87 1.50 -8.78 -3.36
CA VAL A 87 1.22 -8.85 -1.92
C VAL A 87 1.83 -10.11 -1.31
N ARG A 88 1.66 -11.28 -1.94
CA ARG A 88 2.21 -12.56 -1.46
C ARG A 88 3.72 -12.49 -1.27
N ARG A 89 4.47 -12.06 -2.29
CA ARG A 89 5.94 -11.89 -2.22
C ARG A 89 6.36 -10.88 -1.14
N GLY A 90 5.52 -9.87 -0.91
CA GLY A 90 5.70 -8.90 0.16
C GLY A 90 5.59 -9.50 1.55
N LEU A 91 4.57 -10.35 1.77
CA LEU A 91 4.41 -11.11 3.01
C LEU A 91 5.61 -12.05 3.26
N ASP A 92 6.09 -12.73 2.21
CA ASP A 92 7.30 -13.56 2.31
C ASP A 92 8.52 -12.71 2.74
N SER A 93 8.68 -11.50 2.20
CA SER A 93 9.78 -10.59 2.56
C SER A 93 9.71 -10.09 4.02
N LEU A 94 8.49 -10.03 4.59
CA LEU A 94 8.28 -9.64 5.98
C LEU A 94 8.65 -10.76 6.95
N GLY A 95 8.68 -12.03 6.52
CA GLY A 95 9.00 -13.17 7.39
C GLY A 95 10.37 -13.08 8.07
N ALA A 96 11.31 -12.33 7.50
CA ALA A 96 12.62 -12.07 8.10
C ALA A 96 12.66 -10.89 9.10
N LYS A 97 11.56 -10.13 9.23
CA LYS A 97 11.50 -8.86 9.99
C LYS A 97 10.37 -8.83 11.02
N ALA A 98 9.23 -9.40 10.68
CA ALA A 98 8.00 -9.37 11.48
C ALA A 98 7.90 -10.60 12.38
N ALA A 99 7.38 -10.41 13.59
CA ALA A 99 6.97 -11.54 14.43
C ALA A 99 5.67 -12.16 13.88
N ALA A 100 5.43 -13.44 14.18
CA ALA A 100 4.22 -14.14 13.74
C ALA A 100 2.90 -13.50 14.25
N CYS A 101 2.97 -12.73 15.34
CA CYS A 101 1.82 -11.99 15.87
C CYS A 101 1.68 -10.56 15.34
N ASP A 102 2.65 -10.06 14.56
CA ASP A 102 2.59 -8.70 14.01
C ASP A 102 1.52 -8.61 12.90
N TRP A 103 0.91 -7.43 12.80
CA TRP A 103 -0.08 -7.09 11.79
C TRP A 103 0.56 -6.56 10.51
N VAL A 104 -0.12 -6.78 9.38
CA VAL A 104 0.26 -6.22 8.08
C VAL A 104 -0.86 -5.34 7.54
N LEU A 105 -0.54 -4.07 7.28
CA LEU A 105 -1.41 -3.11 6.61
C LEU A 105 -1.07 -3.06 5.12
N VAL A 106 -1.93 -3.63 4.27
CA VAL A 106 -1.75 -3.56 2.81
C VAL A 106 -2.45 -2.32 2.26
N HIS A 107 -1.72 -1.41 1.62
CA HIS A 107 -2.28 -0.17 1.06
C HIS A 107 -1.83 0.06 -0.39
N ASP A 108 -2.78 0.43 -1.26
CA ASP A 108 -2.48 0.63 -2.69
C ASP A 108 -1.60 1.87 -2.90
N ALA A 109 -0.52 1.72 -3.68
CA ALA A 109 0.42 2.77 -4.04
C ALA A 109 -0.21 4.05 -4.64
N VAL A 110 -1.38 3.90 -5.28
CA VAL A 110 -2.08 4.94 -6.06
C VAL A 110 -3.31 5.49 -5.34
N ARG A 111 -3.37 5.36 -4.01
CA ARG A 111 -4.38 5.99 -3.15
C ARG A 111 -3.72 7.03 -2.23
N PRO A 112 -3.25 8.17 -2.79
CA PRO A 112 -2.44 9.15 -2.08
C PRO A 112 -3.23 9.97 -1.05
N CYS A 113 -4.57 9.94 -1.13
CA CYS A 113 -5.45 10.75 -0.29
C CYS A 113 -5.81 10.07 1.04
N ILE A 114 -5.17 8.96 1.38
CA ILE A 114 -5.36 8.29 2.67
C ILE A 114 -5.00 9.25 3.81
N GLN A 115 -5.87 9.38 4.81
CA GLN A 115 -5.59 10.19 5.98
C GLN A 115 -4.94 9.31 7.06
N PRO A 116 -3.85 9.75 7.72
CA PRO A 116 -3.25 9.01 8.83
C PRO A 116 -4.26 8.69 9.94
N ALA A 117 -5.24 9.58 10.17
CA ALA A 117 -6.31 9.37 11.14
C ALA A 117 -7.23 8.18 10.79
N ASP A 118 -7.52 7.96 9.51
CA ASP A 118 -8.32 6.80 9.08
C ASP A 118 -7.56 5.49 9.28
N VAL A 119 -6.26 5.49 9.01
CA VAL A 119 -5.39 4.34 9.27
C VAL A 119 -5.32 4.04 10.76
N GLN A 120 -5.14 5.07 11.59
CA GLN A 120 -5.11 4.91 13.05
C GLN A 120 -6.45 4.39 13.58
N ARG A 121 -7.57 4.88 13.04
CA ARG A 121 -8.90 4.38 13.39
C ARG A 121 -9.04 2.90 13.04
N LEU A 122 -8.67 2.50 11.82
CA LEU A 122 -8.70 1.09 11.42
C LEU A 122 -7.88 0.22 12.38
N ILE A 123 -6.65 0.62 12.69
CA ILE A 123 -5.75 -0.10 13.60
C ILE A 123 -6.42 -0.31 14.97
N ASN A 124 -7.04 0.74 15.52
CA ASN A 124 -7.68 0.67 16.83
C ASN A 124 -8.92 -0.25 16.83
N GLU A 125 -9.72 -0.19 15.77
CA GLU A 125 -10.95 -1.00 15.63
C GLU A 125 -10.64 -2.50 15.49
N VAL A 126 -9.57 -2.85 14.77
CA VAL A 126 -9.20 -4.25 14.53
C VAL A 126 -8.27 -4.83 15.59
N ALA A 127 -7.79 -4.03 16.54
CA ALA A 127 -6.79 -4.43 17.54
C ALA A 127 -7.21 -5.67 18.37
N PHE A 128 -8.52 -5.87 18.54
CA PHE A 128 -9.11 -7.00 19.28
C PHE A 128 -9.88 -7.98 18.37
N SER A 129 -9.81 -7.80 17.04
CA SER A 129 -10.45 -8.65 16.05
C SER A 129 -9.46 -9.74 15.59
N PRO A 130 -9.80 -11.04 15.66
CA PRO A 130 -8.93 -12.09 15.14
C PRO A 130 -8.81 -12.08 13.61
N GLU A 131 -9.78 -11.52 12.87
CA GLU A 131 -9.83 -11.56 11.40
C GLU A 131 -9.26 -10.29 10.72
N GLY A 132 -9.02 -9.22 11.47
CA GLY A 132 -8.59 -7.93 10.93
C GLY A 132 -9.75 -7.07 10.39
N GLY A 133 -9.50 -6.27 9.35
CA GLY A 133 -10.50 -5.37 8.76
C GLY A 133 -10.00 -4.52 7.60
N LEU A 134 -10.91 -3.72 7.02
CA LEU A 134 -10.62 -2.79 5.91
C LEU A 134 -11.38 -1.47 6.06
N LEU A 135 -10.87 -0.43 5.40
CA LEU A 135 -11.61 0.82 5.21
C LEU A 135 -12.61 0.65 4.06
N GLY A 136 -13.88 0.92 4.35
CA GLY A 136 -14.97 0.88 3.39
C GLY A 136 -15.75 2.20 3.36
N ILE A 137 -16.40 2.48 2.24
CA ILE A 137 -17.37 3.56 2.10
C ILE A 137 -18.73 2.96 1.70
N PRO A 138 -19.85 3.39 2.31
CA PRO A 138 -21.17 2.94 1.88
C PRO A 138 -21.46 3.36 0.45
N VAL A 139 -22.04 2.45 -0.34
CA VAL A 139 -22.50 2.77 -1.70
C VAL A 139 -23.76 3.63 -1.60
N ARG A 140 -23.79 4.76 -2.31
CA ARG A 140 -24.94 5.68 -2.36
C ARG A 140 -25.70 5.60 -3.67
N ASP A 141 -25.03 5.19 -4.74
CA ASP A 141 -25.61 5.14 -6.08
C ASP A 141 -26.36 3.82 -6.32
N THR A 142 -27.31 3.85 -7.26
CA THR A 142 -27.99 2.63 -7.70
C THR A 142 -27.00 1.71 -8.40
N ILE A 143 -26.86 0.48 -7.89
CA ILE A 143 -26.03 -0.55 -8.53
C ILE A 143 -26.84 -1.22 -9.63
N LYS A 144 -26.33 -1.17 -10.87
CA LYS A 144 -26.84 -1.94 -12.00
C LYS A 144 -25.90 -3.10 -12.29
N ARG A 145 -26.47 -4.25 -12.63
CA ARG A 145 -25.73 -5.44 -13.08
C ARG A 145 -26.10 -5.69 -14.53
N GLU A 146 -25.11 -5.70 -15.40
CA GLU A 146 -25.26 -5.96 -16.82
C GLU A 146 -24.57 -7.28 -17.19
N THR A 147 -25.07 -7.97 -18.22
CA THR A 147 -24.52 -9.24 -18.70
C THR A 147 -23.43 -9.06 -19.76
N GLY A 148 -23.06 -7.82 -20.08
CA GLY A 148 -22.04 -7.50 -21.10
C GLY A 148 -22.52 -7.65 -22.55
N GLN A 149 -23.84 -7.63 -22.76
CA GLN A 149 -24.46 -7.65 -24.08
C GLN A 149 -25.18 -6.32 -24.39
N GLY A 150 -24.45 -5.20 -24.37
CA GLY A 150 -24.84 -3.93 -25.02
C GLY A 150 -25.88 -3.09 -24.29
#